data_AF-A0A9Q3EPB0-F1
#
_entry.id   AF-A0A9Q3EPB0-F1
#
_cell.length_a   1.000
_cell.length_b   1.000
_cell.length_c   1.000
_cell.angle_alpha   90.00
_cell.angle_beta   90.00
_cell.angle_gamma   90.00
#
_symmetry.space_group_name_H-M   'P 1'
#
loop_
_entity.id
_entity.type
_entity.pdbx_description
1 polymer ?
#
loop_
_entity_poly.entity_id
_entity_poly.type
_entity_poly.pdbx_seq_one_letter_code
_entity_poly.pdbx_strand_id
1 'polypeptide(L)'
;MSVPLGRTMVQNSAKKKLNYFLKERGITHELTIPYEHHQNGWIEQTNHTISEIAITSLIAANLPSSLWTYAFRYAVWIFNCTLHSEHRRTPYEIVGSRKPSMLQLRIFGVKAFIFNHQARKDLGPKDLVVYHLGIMPDSKGCLFWLPE
;
A
#
# COMPACT_ATOMS: atom_id res chain seq x y z
N MET A 1 26.88 30.10 -29.22
CA MET A 1 25.66 29.29 -29.43
C MET A 1 24.95 29.14 -28.09
N SER A 2 23.92 29.93 -27.90
CA SER A 2 23.12 30.04 -26.68
C SER A 2 21.96 29.04 -26.73
N VAL A 3 21.90 28.15 -25.74
CA VAL A 3 20.77 27.22 -25.55
C VAL A 3 19.69 27.93 -24.75
N PRO A 4 18.39 27.85 -25.11
CA PRO A 4 17.37 28.71 -24.51
C PRO A 4 16.95 28.24 -23.12
N LEU A 5 17.01 29.17 -22.15
CA LEU A 5 16.34 29.09 -20.84
C LEU A 5 14.82 29.16 -21.02
N GLY A 6 14.16 28.01 -21.21
CA GLY A 6 12.71 27.95 -21.48
C GLY A 6 11.89 27.03 -20.57
N ARG A 7 12.44 26.47 -19.49
CA ARG A 7 11.73 25.47 -18.65
C ARG A 7 11.96 25.61 -17.13
N THR A 8 12.12 26.82 -16.60
CA THR A 8 12.47 27.04 -15.18
C THR A 8 11.46 27.88 -14.39
N MET A 9 10.17 27.90 -14.75
CA MET A 9 9.17 28.74 -14.06
C MET A 9 7.91 28.02 -13.55
N VAL A 10 7.90 26.68 -13.44
CA VAL A 10 6.78 25.94 -12.82
C VAL A 10 7.19 25.05 -11.63
N GLN A 11 8.47 24.73 -11.45
CA GLN A 11 8.91 23.83 -10.37
C GLN A 11 9.08 24.48 -8.98
N ASN A 12 8.92 25.80 -8.83
CA ASN A 12 9.33 26.51 -7.61
C ASN A 12 8.24 26.64 -6.51
N SER A 13 6.95 26.53 -6.84
CA SER A 13 5.87 26.76 -5.86
C SER A 13 5.63 25.56 -4.94
N ALA A 14 5.59 24.35 -5.50
CA ALA A 14 5.36 23.12 -4.73
C ALA A 14 6.52 22.83 -3.76
N LYS A 15 7.78 23.00 -4.20
CA LYS A 15 8.97 22.84 -3.34
C LYS A 15 8.95 23.80 -2.15
N LYS A 16 8.57 25.06 -2.37
CA LYS A 16 8.43 26.06 -1.30
C LYS A 16 7.33 25.69 -0.30
N LYS A 17 6.16 25.26 -0.78
CA LYS A 17 5.05 24.81 0.08
C LYS A 17 5.44 23.59 0.93
N LEU A 18 6.11 22.62 0.33
CA LEU A 18 6.62 21.44 1.05
C LEU A 18 7.63 21.84 2.13
N ASN A 19 8.62 22.66 1.79
CA ASN A 19 9.62 23.10 2.75
C ASN A 19 9.01 23.88 3.93
N TYR A 20 7.98 24.70 3.68
CA TYR A 20 7.25 25.38 4.72
C TYR A 20 6.55 24.39 5.66
N PHE A 21 5.80 23.44 5.10
CA PHE A 21 5.12 22.40 5.88
C PHE A 21 6.10 21.57 6.73
N LEU A 22 7.22 21.14 6.15
CA LEU A 22 8.23 20.36 6.86
C LEU A 22 8.85 21.18 8.01
N LYS A 23 9.19 22.45 7.76
CA LYS A 23 9.72 23.36 8.78
C LYS A 23 8.72 23.61 9.91
N GLU A 24 7.44 23.82 9.58
CA GLU A 24 6.36 24.02 10.55
C GLU A 24 6.18 22.78 11.45
N ARG A 25 6.38 21.58 10.91
CA ARG A 25 6.33 20.31 11.64
C ARG A 25 7.65 19.92 12.32
N GLY A 26 8.69 20.74 12.22
CA GLY A 26 10.02 20.45 12.78
C GLY A 26 10.76 19.30 12.09
N ILE A 27 10.43 19.00 10.82
CA ILE A 27 11.04 17.91 10.04
C ILE A 27 12.20 18.44 9.19
N THR A 28 13.38 17.85 9.35
CA THR A 28 14.55 18.12 8.50
C THR A 28 14.44 17.32 7.21
N HIS A 29 14.52 17.99 6.06
CA HIS A 29 14.51 17.35 4.74
C HIS A 29 15.93 17.12 4.25
N GLU A 30 16.40 15.87 4.33
CA GLU A 30 17.69 15.47 3.80
C GLU A 30 17.54 15.01 2.35
N LEU A 31 18.34 15.59 1.44
CA LEU A 31 18.33 15.26 0.02
C LEU A 31 19.54 14.40 -0.30
N THR A 32 19.33 13.37 -1.12
CA THR A 32 20.44 12.57 -1.66
C THR A 32 21.28 13.38 -2.63
N ILE A 33 22.57 13.06 -2.67
CA ILE A 33 23.51 13.67 -3.62
C ILE A 33 23.10 13.25 -5.04
N PRO A 34 23.06 14.18 -6.01
CA PRO A 34 22.82 13.82 -7.40
C PRO A 34 23.80 12.75 -7.89
N TYR A 35 23.32 11.75 -8.63
CA TYR A 35 24.11 10.64 -9.19
C TYR A 35 24.70 9.63 -8.18
N GLU A 36 24.43 9.78 -6.88
CA GLU A 36 24.84 8.81 -5.86
C GLU A 36 23.71 7.82 -5.56
N HIS A 37 23.46 6.92 -6.52
CA HIS A 37 22.39 5.91 -6.45
C HIS A 37 22.49 5.01 -5.20
N HIS A 38 23.71 4.78 -4.70
CA HIS A 38 23.94 3.94 -3.53
C HIS A 38 23.22 4.45 -2.26
N GLN A 39 22.96 5.77 -2.15
CA GLN A 39 22.21 6.35 -1.03
C GLN A 39 20.72 5.97 -1.04
N ASN A 40 20.16 5.65 -2.20
CA ASN A 40 18.76 5.26 -2.37
C ASN A 40 18.53 3.75 -2.41
N GLY A 41 19.59 2.94 -2.30
CA GLY A 41 19.50 1.48 -2.50
C GLY A 41 18.45 0.82 -1.60
N TRP A 42 18.34 1.23 -0.33
CA TRP A 42 17.33 0.70 0.60
C TRP A 42 15.89 1.03 0.17
N ILE A 43 15.67 2.24 -0.34
CA ILE A 43 14.36 2.69 -0.81
C ILE A 43 14.00 1.96 -2.10
N GLU A 44 14.94 1.85 -3.04
CA GLU A 44 14.76 1.14 -4.30
C GLU A 44 14.45 -0.34 -4.06
N GLN A 45 15.21 -1.01 -3.20
CA GLN A 45 14.98 -2.40 -2.79
C GLN A 45 13.58 -2.57 -2.18
N THR A 46 13.21 -1.71 -1.25
CA THR A 46 11.90 -1.78 -0.57
C THR A 46 10.76 -1.59 -1.54
N ASN A 47 10.85 -0.59 -2.42
CA ASN A 47 9.84 -0.31 -3.44
C ASN A 47 9.72 -1.46 -4.44
N HIS A 48 10.85 -2.06 -4.84
CA HIS A 48 10.87 -3.24 -5.69
C HIS A 48 10.13 -4.40 -5.02
N THR A 49 10.49 -4.76 -3.79
CA THR A 49 9.84 -5.85 -3.04
C THR A 49 8.34 -5.62 -2.88
N ILE A 50 7.91 -4.42 -2.52
CA ILE A 50 6.47 -4.10 -2.39
C ILE A 50 5.75 -4.24 -3.73
N SER A 51 6.38 -3.76 -4.82
CA SER A 51 5.82 -3.84 -6.17
C SER A 51 5.69 -5.30 -6.62
N GLU A 52 6.70 -6.13 -6.38
CA GLU A 52 6.65 -7.57 -6.67
C GLU A 52 5.53 -8.25 -5.89
N ILE A 53 5.43 -8.03 -4.57
CA ILE A 53 4.35 -8.60 -3.75
C ILE A 53 2.98 -8.21 -4.33
N ALA A 54 2.78 -6.94 -4.68
CA ALA A 54 1.52 -6.43 -5.22
C ALA A 54 1.18 -7.07 -6.57
N ILE A 55 2.12 -7.07 -7.51
CA ILE A 55 1.94 -7.59 -8.87
C ILE A 55 1.70 -9.10 -8.82
N THR A 56 2.52 -9.85 -8.10
CA THR A 56 2.37 -11.30 -7.95
C THR A 56 1.03 -11.64 -7.30
N SER A 57 0.62 -10.91 -6.25
CA SER A 57 -0.68 -11.12 -5.60
C SER A 57 -1.85 -10.89 -6.55
N LEU A 58 -1.79 -9.84 -7.38
CA LEU A 58 -2.84 -9.49 -8.31
C LEU A 58 -2.96 -10.51 -9.46
N ILE A 59 -1.82 -10.96 -10.00
CA ILE A 59 -1.76 -12.01 -11.03
C ILE A 59 -2.27 -13.34 -10.47
N ALA A 60 -1.81 -13.73 -9.28
CA ALA A 60 -2.22 -14.99 -8.65
C ALA A 60 -3.72 -15.02 -8.32
N ALA A 61 -4.29 -13.86 -7.97
CA ALA A 61 -5.72 -13.70 -7.72
C ALA A 61 -6.59 -13.72 -9.00
N ASN A 62 -5.98 -13.59 -10.18
CA ASN A 62 -6.67 -13.43 -11.46
C ASN A 62 -7.74 -12.32 -11.42
N LEU A 63 -7.41 -11.20 -10.77
CA LEU A 63 -8.31 -10.06 -10.60
C LEU A 63 -8.00 -8.93 -11.60
N PRO A 64 -8.97 -8.04 -11.89
CA PRO A 64 -8.75 -6.92 -12.80
C PRO A 64 -7.59 -6.02 -12.38
N SER A 65 -6.81 -5.56 -13.36
CA SER A 65 -5.69 -4.64 -13.12
C SER A 65 -6.10 -3.29 -12.52
N SER A 66 -7.37 -2.90 -12.64
CA SER A 66 -7.95 -1.72 -11.99
C SER A 66 -7.85 -1.76 -10.45
N LEU A 67 -7.68 -2.94 -9.86
CA LEU A 67 -7.55 -3.15 -8.41
C LEU A 67 -6.11 -3.01 -7.89
N TRP A 68 -5.18 -2.55 -8.73
CA TRP A 68 -3.76 -2.42 -8.38
C TRP A 68 -3.53 -1.60 -7.09
N THR A 69 -4.30 -0.54 -6.86
CA THR A 69 -4.15 0.29 -5.65
C THR A 69 -4.40 -0.50 -4.37
N TYR A 70 -5.36 -1.41 -4.39
CA TYR A 70 -5.67 -2.30 -3.27
C TYR A 70 -4.58 -3.36 -3.10
N ALA A 71 -4.09 -3.93 -4.19
CA ALA A 71 -2.98 -4.87 -4.17
C ALA A 71 -1.72 -4.23 -3.55
N PHE A 72 -1.37 -3.01 -3.95
CA PHE A 72 -0.24 -2.26 -3.37
C PHE A 72 -0.45 -1.95 -1.88
N ARG A 73 -1.65 -1.49 -1.50
CA ARG A 73 -1.95 -1.23 -0.09
C ARG A 73 -1.80 -2.48 0.76
N TYR A 74 -2.29 -3.61 0.26
CA TYR A 74 -2.17 -4.87 0.98
C TYR A 74 -0.74 -5.41 0.98
N ALA A 75 0.01 -5.23 -0.09
CA ALA A 75 1.43 -5.57 -0.17
C ALA A 75 2.27 -4.81 0.86
N VAL A 76 2.03 -3.50 1.04
CA VAL A 76 2.66 -2.71 2.11
C VAL A 76 2.32 -3.28 3.48
N TRP A 77 1.07 -3.67 3.71
CA TRP A 77 0.68 -4.29 4.98
C TRP A 77 1.40 -5.63 5.21
N ILE A 78 1.44 -6.50 4.20
CA ILE A 78 2.18 -7.77 4.25
C ILE A 78 3.65 -7.50 4.55
N PHE A 79 4.29 -6.60 3.79
CA PHE A 79 5.68 -6.22 3.98
C PHE A 79 5.94 -5.78 5.43
N ASN A 80 5.08 -4.93 5.99
CA ASN A 80 5.22 -4.48 7.38
C ASN A 80 4.95 -5.56 8.42
N CYS A 81 4.20 -6.62 8.08
CA CYS A 81 3.91 -7.76 8.96
C CYS A 81 4.89 -8.93 8.78
N THR A 82 5.79 -8.86 7.80
CA THR A 82 6.84 -9.86 7.57
C THR A 82 8.06 -9.56 8.42
N LEU A 83 8.76 -10.59 8.87
CA LEU A 83 10.02 -10.46 9.59
C LEU A 83 11.13 -10.06 8.61
N HIS A 84 11.78 -8.91 8.86
CA HIS A 84 12.90 -8.41 8.04
C HIS A 84 14.27 -8.55 8.68
N SER A 85 14.34 -8.78 9.99
CA SER A 85 15.59 -8.75 10.76
C SER A 85 15.80 -10.04 11.57
N GLU A 86 17.05 -10.30 11.93
CA GLU A 86 17.41 -11.37 12.88
C GLU A 86 16.74 -11.20 14.26
N HIS A 87 16.26 -9.99 14.59
CA HIS A 87 15.68 -9.65 15.88
C HIS A 87 14.26 -10.22 16.12
N ARG A 88 13.77 -11.12 15.26
CA ARG A 88 12.47 -11.81 15.40
C ARG A 88 11.28 -10.86 15.60
N ARG A 89 11.36 -9.64 15.05
CA ARG A 89 10.30 -8.62 15.10
C ARG A 89 9.97 -8.06 13.72
N THR A 90 8.70 -7.68 13.53
CA THR A 90 8.20 -7.08 12.28
C THR A 90 8.26 -5.55 12.35
N PRO A 91 8.38 -4.82 11.22
CA PRO A 91 8.26 -3.36 11.19
C PRO A 91 6.98 -2.85 11.87
N TYR A 92 5.88 -3.57 11.70
CA TYR A 92 4.61 -3.29 12.36
C TYR A 92 4.73 -3.33 13.90
N GLU A 93 5.46 -4.30 14.45
CA GLU A 93 5.73 -4.39 15.88
C GLU A 93 6.66 -3.29 16.36
N ILE A 94 7.68 -2.94 15.57
CA ILE A 94 8.67 -1.91 15.93
C ILE A 94 7.99 -0.55 16.05
N VAL A 95 7.13 -0.19 15.11
CA VAL A 95 6.43 1.11 15.11
C VAL A 95 5.23 1.10 16.04
N GLY A 96 4.43 0.03 16.03
CA GLY A 96 3.14 -0.03 16.73
C GLY A 96 3.20 -0.60 18.14
N SER A 97 4.35 -1.14 18.58
CA SER A 97 4.50 -1.87 19.84
C SER A 97 3.49 -3.01 20.05
N ARG A 98 2.90 -3.52 18.97
CA ARG A 98 1.89 -4.59 18.97
C ARG A 98 2.12 -5.55 17.82
N LYS A 99 1.81 -6.83 18.02
CA LYS A 99 1.90 -7.84 16.96
C LYS A 99 0.79 -7.64 15.92
N PRO A 100 1.06 -7.91 14.63
CA PRO A 100 0.00 -7.94 13.64
C PRO A 100 -0.97 -9.08 13.95
N SER A 101 -2.26 -8.84 13.74
CA SER A 101 -3.29 -9.86 13.98
C SER A 101 -3.27 -10.89 12.85
N MET A 102 -2.96 -12.15 13.17
CA MET A 102 -2.98 -13.25 12.19
C MET A 102 -4.40 -13.52 11.66
N LEU A 103 -5.44 -13.08 12.37
CA LEU A 103 -6.83 -13.16 11.89
C LEU A 103 -7.08 -12.27 10.67
N GLN A 104 -6.29 -11.22 10.49
CA GLN A 104 -6.40 -10.30 9.36
C GLN A 104 -5.54 -10.73 8.16
N LEU A 105 -4.63 -11.69 8.37
CA LEU A 105 -3.81 -12.25 7.30
C LEU A 105 -4.68 -13.17 6.44
N ARG A 106 -5.01 -12.72 5.24
CA ARG A 106 -5.76 -13.48 4.23
C ARG A 106 -5.08 -13.38 2.88
N ILE A 107 -5.25 -14.38 2.03
CA ILE A 107 -4.67 -14.32 0.68
C ILE A 107 -5.39 -13.21 -0.10
N PHE A 108 -4.63 -12.36 -0.80
CA PHE A 108 -5.22 -11.35 -1.67
C PHE A 108 -6.04 -12.04 -2.77
N GLY A 109 -7.25 -11.54 -3.02
CA GLY A 109 -8.18 -12.12 -3.98
C GLY A 109 -8.75 -13.48 -3.59
N VAL A 110 -8.64 -13.90 -2.32
CA VAL A 110 -9.34 -15.12 -1.90
C VAL A 110 -10.85 -14.91 -2.01
N LYS A 111 -11.54 -15.88 -2.61
CA LYS A 111 -13.01 -15.91 -2.69
C LYS A 111 -13.60 -16.02 -1.29
N ALA A 112 -14.58 -15.19 -0.99
CA ALA A 112 -15.36 -15.21 0.24
C ALA A 112 -16.85 -15.04 -0.06
N PHE A 113 -17.66 -15.39 0.94
CA PHE A 113 -19.12 -15.29 0.88
C PHE A 113 -19.57 -14.32 1.97
N ILE A 114 -20.29 -13.28 1.60
CA ILE A 114 -20.82 -12.29 2.54
C ILE A 114 -22.34 -12.37 2.54
N PHE A 115 -22.92 -12.48 3.73
CA PHE A 115 -24.36 -12.43 3.91
C PHE A 115 -24.92 -11.04 3.54
N ASN A 116 -25.81 -11.00 2.56
CA ASN A 116 -26.49 -9.78 2.15
C ASN A 116 -27.67 -9.49 3.10
N HIS A 117 -27.45 -8.56 4.03
CA HIS A 117 -28.47 -8.12 5.00
C HIS A 117 -29.63 -7.36 4.34
N GLN A 118 -29.46 -6.88 3.10
CA GLN A 118 -30.49 -6.16 2.34
C GLN A 118 -31.28 -7.07 1.40
N ALA A 119 -30.89 -8.34 1.24
CA ALA A 119 -31.66 -9.29 0.45
C ALA A 119 -33.03 -9.49 1.12
N ARG A 120 -34.11 -9.41 0.33
CA ARG A 120 -35.48 -9.68 0.80
C ARG A 120 -35.55 -11.10 1.40
N LYS A 121 -36.58 -11.35 2.22
CA LYS A 121 -36.86 -12.66 2.86
C LYS A 121 -37.31 -13.74 1.87
N ASP A 122 -36.77 -13.72 0.67
CA ASP A 122 -37.12 -14.60 -0.43
C ASP A 122 -36.15 -15.79 -0.37
N LEU A 123 -36.57 -16.97 -0.86
CA LEU A 123 -35.83 -18.25 -0.78
C LEU A 123 -34.55 -18.32 -1.64
N GLY A 124 -34.07 -17.19 -2.17
CA GLY A 124 -32.87 -17.13 -3.01
C GLY A 124 -31.56 -17.19 -2.21
N PRO A 125 -30.42 -17.47 -2.89
CA PRO A 125 -29.10 -17.39 -2.27
C PRO A 125 -28.85 -15.98 -1.74
N LYS A 126 -28.57 -15.87 -0.44
CA LYS A 126 -28.36 -14.59 0.27
C LYS A 126 -26.90 -14.15 0.30
N ASP A 127 -26.00 -15.01 -0.19
CA ASP A 127 -24.57 -14.79 -0.07
C ASP A 127 -24.02 -14.18 -1.35
N LEU A 128 -23.35 -13.04 -1.20
CA LEU A 128 -22.59 -12.40 -2.26
C LEU A 128 -21.21 -13.06 -2.35
N VAL A 129 -20.86 -13.49 -3.57
CA VAL A 129 -19.50 -13.92 -3.88
C VAL A 129 -18.63 -12.69 -4.02
N VAL A 130 -17.59 -12.60 -3.19
CA VAL A 130 -16.67 -11.47 -3.18
C VAL A 130 -15.21 -11.95 -3.13
N TYR A 131 -14.28 -11.04 -3.39
CA TYR A 131 -12.84 -11.31 -3.34
C TYR A 131 -12.15 -10.39 -2.35
N HIS A 132 -11.30 -10.95 -1.47
CA HIS A 132 -10.59 -10.18 -0.45
C HIS A 132 -9.59 -9.20 -1.06
N LEU A 133 -9.66 -7.93 -0.69
CA LEU A 133 -8.73 -6.88 -1.16
C LEU A 133 -7.74 -6.41 -0.09
N GLY A 134 -7.96 -6.73 1.18
CA GLY A 134 -7.09 -6.33 2.28
C GLY A 134 -7.86 -5.91 3.53
N ILE A 135 -7.22 -5.09 4.36
CA ILE A 135 -7.73 -4.71 5.68
C ILE A 135 -8.38 -3.33 5.63
N MET A 136 -9.47 -3.14 6.35
CA MET A 136 -10.13 -1.84 6.50
C MET A 136 -9.34 -0.94 7.47
N PRO A 137 -9.04 0.34 7.14
CA PRO A 137 -8.21 1.20 7.99
C PRO A 137 -8.82 1.47 9.37
N ASP A 138 -10.14 1.69 9.41
CA ASP A 138 -10.85 2.17 10.60
C ASP A 138 -11.66 1.08 11.31
N SER A 139 -11.51 -0.17 10.92
CA SER A 139 -12.31 -1.28 11.43
C SER A 139 -11.51 -2.57 11.52
N LYS A 140 -12.01 -3.50 12.34
CA LYS A 140 -11.50 -4.88 12.38
C LYS A 140 -11.89 -5.70 11.14
N GLY A 141 -12.71 -5.13 10.25
CA GLY A 141 -13.18 -5.78 9.03
C GLY A 141 -12.15 -5.84 7.90
N CYS A 142 -12.46 -6.65 6.90
CA CYS A 142 -11.71 -6.71 5.64
C CYS A 142 -12.42 -5.90 4.55
N LEU A 143 -11.64 -5.48 3.56
CA LEU A 143 -12.14 -4.92 2.32
C LEU A 143 -12.36 -6.04 1.31
N PHE A 144 -13.47 -5.98 0.58
CA PHE A 144 -13.83 -6.97 -0.42
C PHE A 144 -14.24 -6.30 -1.72
N TRP A 145 -13.98 -6.97 -2.84
CA TRP A 145 -14.45 -6.62 -4.16
C TRP A 145 -15.63 -7.51 -4.55
N LEU A 146 -16.73 -6.89 -4.95
CA LEU A 146 -17.85 -7.57 -5.57
C LEU A 146 -17.67 -7.43 -7.09
N PRO A 147 -17.49 -8.53 -7.85
CA PRO A 147 -17.55 -8.46 -9.30
C PRO A 147 -18.95 -8.02 -9.74
N GLU A 148 -19.01 -7.23 -10.82
CA GLU A 148 -20.27 -6.87 -11.48
C GLU A 148 -20.96 -8.10 -12.10
#